data_AF-A0A7C2SJW3-F1
#
_entry.id   AF-A0A7C2SJW3-F1
#
_cell.length_a   1.000
_cell.length_b   1.000
_cell.length_c   1.000
_cell.angle_alpha   90.00
_cell.angle_beta   90.00
_cell.angle_gamma   90.00
#
_symmetry.space_group_name_H-M   'P 1'
#
loop_
_entity.id
_entity.type
_entity.pdbx_description
1 polymer ?
#
loop_
_entity_poly.entity_id
_entity_poly.type
_entity_poly.pdbx_seq_one_letter_code
_entity_poly.pdbx_strand_id
1 'polypeptide(L)'
;MSRVTVLAAALALLAAPASAEKIYGADRCVSDKLRAAATACDAVLGAWARFERDGDEDRLDEALGKVRGKLARAWSRAERRVARELDCSETTAASDAVATELEDAAEAYATAVNEGLDLGDPADAACGRALLEAGRDACEELLRATGLHVRQKGKDRLRLRLASQEAAALAEFHEAAQAATAACGTAATPPGLAGVLDALVEDLVYATTVSPAVDDQGFTPIDPDEVVSYLGRELRPICSRDTPYVFFAKRGSVNKLVVYYQGGGACWNYLTCNLPTYKVEADPLDDDPDDASSGFADLSDPLNPFRDWNVVFVPYCTGDIHWGDSAVDYTSGGQTLHIEHRGAVNARVVEKWARDHFVLPEQVFVTGSSAGAYGAIGNAPWHMEFAWPSSEFAVLGDAGNGVITQDFLVNDLQNWGLEKNIPDWIPALAGRDLASLSIVDAYVESARFYPQNRFATLTTAYDGNFGGQTGFYNIMLNGGNPAAALSWWDASCQWNEAMRAQNLETFMRSPQNFRYYIGTGSRHTFWGWPGVYDDTTGGVPTLVDWVEEMLVGGPGWVNVECADCGTTFPSDPKPPALPDPPFDASGNIVCAPVE
;
A
#
# COMPACT_ATOMS: atom_id res chain seq x y z
N MET A 1 58.31 -13.52 -14.72
CA MET A 1 57.99 -14.49 -13.66
C MET A 1 57.60 -13.74 -12.41
N SER A 2 56.31 -13.59 -12.12
CA SER A 2 55.75 -13.59 -10.76
C SER A 2 54.24 -13.57 -10.89
N ARG A 3 53.59 -14.65 -10.46
CA ARG A 3 52.14 -14.82 -10.41
C ARG A 3 51.63 -14.15 -9.13
N VAL A 4 50.71 -13.21 -9.26
CA VAL A 4 49.90 -12.73 -8.13
C VAL A 4 48.59 -13.51 -8.16
N THR A 5 48.43 -14.38 -7.17
CA THR A 5 47.23 -15.18 -6.95
C THR A 5 46.23 -14.31 -6.18
N VAL A 6 45.11 -13.93 -6.81
CA VAL A 6 43.98 -13.30 -6.12
C VAL A 6 43.16 -14.44 -5.48
N LEU A 7 43.14 -14.48 -4.15
CA LEU A 7 42.23 -15.35 -3.40
C LEU A 7 40.83 -14.72 -3.41
N ALA A 8 39.90 -15.35 -4.10
CA ALA A 8 38.48 -15.07 -3.95
C ALA A 8 37.99 -15.71 -2.64
N ALA A 9 37.69 -14.89 -1.64
CA ALA A 9 36.96 -15.34 -0.46
C ALA A 9 35.46 -15.38 -0.82
N ALA A 10 34.95 -16.57 -1.17
CA ALA A 10 33.53 -16.80 -1.25
C ALA A 10 32.95 -16.83 0.18
N LEU A 11 32.19 -15.80 0.56
CA LEU A 11 31.27 -15.91 1.68
C LEU A 11 30.16 -16.89 1.28
N ALA A 12 30.28 -18.13 1.73
CA ALA A 12 29.17 -19.07 1.74
C ALA A 12 28.19 -18.61 2.83
N LEU A 13 27.22 -17.76 2.45
CA LEU A 13 25.97 -17.64 3.18
C LEU A 13 25.34 -19.03 3.21
N LEU A 14 25.30 -19.64 4.40
CA LEU A 14 24.50 -20.82 4.65
C LEU A 14 23.02 -20.42 4.54
N ALA A 15 22.51 -20.43 3.31
CA ALA A 15 21.08 -20.48 3.08
C ALA A 15 20.59 -21.78 3.72
N ALA A 16 19.81 -21.67 4.79
CA ALA A 16 19.01 -22.78 5.28
C ALA A 16 18.23 -23.36 4.08
N PRO A 17 18.05 -24.69 3.99
CA PRO A 17 17.26 -25.27 2.93
C PRO A 17 15.83 -24.74 3.10
N ALA A 18 15.41 -23.84 2.22
CA ALA A 18 14.03 -23.39 2.13
C ALA A 18 13.17 -24.65 1.90
N SER A 19 12.54 -25.16 2.96
CA SER A 19 11.38 -26.02 2.81
C SER A 19 10.47 -25.29 1.83
N ALA A 20 10.08 -25.93 0.72
CA ALA A 20 9.31 -25.27 -0.33
C ALA A 20 8.12 -24.55 0.30
N GLU A 21 8.21 -23.23 0.40
CA GLU A 21 7.24 -22.41 1.09
C GLU A 21 5.88 -22.69 0.46
N LYS A 22 4.89 -23.00 1.30
CA LYS A 22 3.54 -23.30 0.82
C LYS A 22 3.01 -22.05 0.13
N ILE A 23 2.75 -22.13 -1.18
CA ILE A 23 2.15 -21.03 -1.94
C ILE A 23 0.83 -20.65 -1.26
N TYR A 24 0.68 -19.37 -0.95
CA TYR A 24 -0.51 -18.81 -0.32
C TYR A 24 -1.76 -19.04 -1.19
N GLY A 25 -2.91 -19.22 -0.54
CA GLY A 25 -4.14 -19.61 -1.21
C GLY A 25 -4.56 -18.64 -2.32
N ALA A 26 -4.59 -17.32 -2.03
CA ALA A 26 -4.99 -16.31 -3.01
C ALA A 26 -4.04 -16.31 -4.23
N ASP A 27 -2.72 -16.28 -3.98
CA ASP A 27 -1.70 -16.35 -5.04
C ASP A 27 -1.86 -17.59 -5.94
N ARG A 28 -2.16 -18.75 -5.34
CA ARG A 28 -2.40 -19.99 -6.10
C ARG A 28 -3.65 -19.86 -6.96
N CYS A 29 -4.74 -19.33 -6.41
CA CYS A 29 -5.99 -19.23 -7.13
C CYS A 29 -5.88 -18.27 -8.31
N VAL A 30 -5.35 -17.07 -8.08
CA VAL A 30 -5.12 -16.06 -9.12
C VAL A 30 -4.18 -16.58 -10.20
N SER A 31 -3.07 -17.25 -9.83
CA SER A 31 -2.17 -17.89 -10.79
C SER A 31 -2.88 -18.93 -11.67
N ASP A 32 -3.72 -19.79 -11.08
CA ASP A 32 -4.49 -20.79 -11.83
C ASP A 32 -5.56 -20.14 -12.73
N LYS A 33 -6.19 -19.04 -12.29
CA LYS A 33 -7.18 -18.25 -13.05
C LYS A 33 -6.53 -17.50 -14.22
N LEU A 34 -5.42 -16.81 -14.01
CA LEU A 34 -4.62 -16.18 -15.08
C LEU A 34 -4.17 -17.18 -16.14
N ARG A 35 -3.74 -18.38 -15.73
CA ARG A 35 -3.39 -19.44 -16.69
C ARG A 35 -4.61 -19.92 -17.50
N ALA A 36 -5.79 -19.95 -16.89
CA ALA A 36 -7.02 -20.28 -17.58
C ALA A 36 -7.44 -19.18 -18.56
N ALA A 37 -7.32 -17.91 -18.15
CA ALA A 37 -7.53 -16.74 -19.00
C ALA A 37 -6.56 -16.73 -20.19
N ALA A 38 -5.27 -17.02 -19.99
CA ALA A 38 -4.29 -17.15 -21.06
C ALA A 38 -4.70 -18.20 -22.11
N THR A 39 -5.17 -19.37 -21.65
CA THR A 39 -5.66 -20.43 -22.54
C THR A 39 -6.96 -20.06 -23.24
N ALA A 40 -7.79 -19.23 -22.60
CA ALA A 40 -9.01 -18.71 -23.21
C ALA A 40 -8.67 -17.65 -24.28
N CYS A 41 -7.72 -16.75 -24.00
CA CYS A 41 -7.29 -15.73 -24.95
C CYS A 41 -6.71 -16.33 -26.23
N ASP A 42 -5.85 -17.36 -26.09
CA ASP A 42 -5.37 -18.17 -27.22
C ASP A 42 -6.55 -18.70 -28.07
N ALA A 43 -7.54 -19.27 -27.41
CA ALA A 43 -8.66 -19.90 -28.10
C ALA A 43 -9.62 -18.89 -28.77
N VAL A 44 -9.84 -17.72 -28.16
CA VAL A 44 -10.72 -16.65 -28.67
C VAL A 44 -10.09 -15.96 -29.87
N LEU A 45 -8.87 -15.44 -29.74
CA LEU A 45 -8.17 -14.81 -30.87
C LEU A 45 -7.89 -15.82 -31.99
N GLY A 46 -7.62 -17.08 -31.65
CA GLY A 46 -7.57 -18.16 -32.62
C GLY A 46 -8.90 -18.47 -33.32
N ALA A 47 -10.05 -18.17 -32.70
CA ALA A 47 -11.36 -18.29 -33.34
C ALA A 47 -11.59 -17.15 -34.34
N TRP A 48 -11.29 -15.92 -33.95
CA TRP A 48 -11.28 -14.76 -34.85
C TRP A 48 -10.34 -14.98 -36.05
N ALA A 49 -9.13 -15.48 -35.82
CA ALA A 49 -8.18 -15.81 -36.89
C ALA A 49 -8.75 -16.83 -37.91
N ARG A 50 -9.61 -17.76 -37.46
CA ARG A 50 -10.30 -18.70 -38.36
C ARG A 50 -11.45 -18.04 -39.10
N PHE A 51 -12.18 -17.15 -38.42
CA PHE A 51 -13.28 -16.37 -38.99
C PHE A 51 -12.81 -15.51 -40.16
N GLU A 52 -11.61 -14.92 -40.09
CA GLU A 52 -11.00 -14.19 -41.22
C GLU A 52 -10.96 -14.99 -42.53
N ARG A 53 -10.85 -16.32 -42.43
CA ARG A 53 -10.73 -17.20 -43.61
C ARG A 53 -12.08 -17.58 -44.20
N ASP A 54 -13.08 -17.85 -43.36
CA ASP A 54 -14.33 -18.47 -43.80
C ASP A 54 -15.58 -17.60 -43.60
N GLY A 55 -15.50 -16.50 -42.84
CA GLY A 55 -16.62 -15.59 -42.56
C GLY A 55 -17.79 -16.28 -41.86
N ASP A 56 -17.55 -17.42 -41.20
CA ASP A 56 -18.58 -18.29 -40.64
C ASP A 56 -18.92 -17.86 -39.20
N GLU A 57 -19.93 -16.98 -39.09
CA GLU A 57 -20.43 -16.45 -37.80
C GLU A 57 -20.89 -17.57 -36.86
N ASP A 58 -21.63 -18.57 -37.37
CA ASP A 58 -22.11 -19.72 -36.58
C ASP A 58 -20.93 -20.51 -35.97
N ARG A 59 -19.84 -20.67 -36.73
CA ARG A 59 -18.62 -21.34 -36.25
C ARG A 59 -17.87 -20.50 -35.22
N LEU A 60 -17.81 -19.18 -35.39
CA LEU A 60 -17.22 -18.27 -34.41
C LEU A 60 -17.99 -18.39 -33.09
N ASP A 61 -19.31 -18.25 -33.11
CA ASP A 61 -20.18 -18.38 -31.94
C ASP A 61 -20.05 -19.73 -31.24
N GLU A 62 -20.02 -20.83 -32.01
CA GLU A 62 -19.81 -22.17 -31.45
C GLU A 62 -18.43 -22.29 -30.77
N ALA A 63 -17.39 -21.67 -31.34
CA ALA A 63 -16.06 -21.65 -30.77
C ALA A 63 -16.02 -20.85 -29.46
N LEU A 64 -16.58 -19.64 -29.43
CA LEU A 64 -16.67 -18.80 -28.24
C LEU A 64 -17.45 -19.49 -27.11
N GLY A 65 -18.60 -20.11 -27.42
CA GLY A 65 -19.35 -20.91 -26.46
C GLY A 65 -18.55 -22.07 -25.85
N LYS A 66 -17.69 -22.73 -26.64
CA LYS A 66 -16.77 -23.76 -26.13
C LYS A 66 -15.69 -23.18 -25.22
N VAL A 67 -15.17 -21.98 -25.51
CA VAL A 67 -14.21 -21.28 -24.65
C VAL A 67 -14.85 -20.96 -23.31
N ARG A 68 -16.01 -20.31 -23.28
CA ARG A 68 -16.75 -19.98 -22.04
C ARG A 68 -16.90 -21.20 -21.13
N GLY A 69 -17.35 -22.32 -21.70
CA GLY A 69 -17.50 -23.58 -20.95
C GLY A 69 -16.17 -24.16 -20.43
N LYS A 70 -15.07 -24.04 -21.17
CA LYS A 70 -13.74 -24.47 -20.70
C LYS A 70 -13.19 -23.56 -19.61
N LEU A 71 -13.35 -22.25 -19.77
CA LEU A 71 -12.94 -21.24 -18.81
C LEU A 71 -13.66 -21.45 -17.48
N ALA A 72 -15.00 -21.52 -17.48
CA ALA A 72 -15.80 -21.77 -16.27
C ALA A 72 -15.38 -23.05 -15.53
N ARG A 73 -15.11 -24.15 -16.25
CA ARG A 73 -14.60 -25.38 -15.64
C ARG A 73 -13.22 -25.22 -15.02
N ALA A 74 -12.34 -24.44 -15.64
CA ALA A 74 -11.00 -24.15 -15.11
C ALA A 74 -11.05 -23.24 -13.89
N TRP A 75 -11.86 -22.17 -13.95
CA TRP A 75 -12.13 -21.24 -12.86
C TRP A 75 -12.60 -21.97 -11.59
N SER A 76 -13.64 -22.78 -11.75
CA SER A 76 -14.21 -23.55 -10.65
C SER A 76 -13.24 -24.62 -10.08
N ARG A 77 -12.27 -25.08 -10.88
CA ARG A 77 -11.19 -25.94 -10.38
C ARG A 77 -10.17 -25.16 -9.55
N ALA A 78 -9.86 -23.91 -9.92
CA ALA A 78 -8.97 -23.05 -9.15
C ALA A 78 -9.58 -22.75 -7.77
N GLU A 79 -10.85 -22.39 -7.71
CA GLU A 79 -11.59 -22.10 -6.47
C GLU A 79 -11.62 -23.32 -5.54
N ARG A 80 -12.07 -24.48 -6.02
CA ARG A 80 -12.13 -25.71 -5.21
C ARG A 80 -10.78 -26.14 -4.65
N ARG A 81 -9.67 -25.77 -5.30
CA ARG A 81 -8.32 -26.14 -4.86
C ARG A 81 -7.91 -25.40 -3.58
N VAL A 82 -8.47 -24.20 -3.35
CA VAL A 82 -8.12 -23.31 -2.23
C VAL A 82 -9.26 -23.09 -1.24
N ALA A 83 -10.44 -23.67 -1.47
CA ALA A 83 -11.66 -23.51 -0.67
C ALA A 83 -11.56 -23.86 0.83
N ARG A 84 -10.44 -24.45 1.28
CA ARG A 84 -10.16 -24.66 2.72
C ARG A 84 -9.38 -23.52 3.37
N GLU A 85 -8.86 -22.60 2.55
CA GLU A 85 -7.94 -21.53 2.95
C GLU A 85 -8.55 -20.15 2.70
N LEU A 86 -9.30 -19.98 1.61
CA LEU A 86 -10.07 -18.78 1.29
C LEU A 86 -11.24 -19.10 0.35
N ASP A 87 -12.22 -18.20 0.31
CA ASP A 87 -13.22 -18.18 -0.77
C ASP A 87 -12.69 -17.33 -1.95
N CYS A 88 -12.12 -18.00 -2.94
CA CYS A 88 -11.60 -17.32 -4.13
C CYS A 88 -12.69 -16.83 -5.10
N SER A 89 -13.95 -17.18 -4.86
CA SER A 89 -15.05 -16.64 -5.68
C SER A 89 -15.39 -15.21 -5.29
N GLU A 90 -15.09 -14.79 -4.06
CA GLU A 90 -15.28 -13.43 -3.57
C GLU A 90 -14.07 -12.53 -3.91
N THR A 91 -12.89 -13.11 -4.17
CA THR A 91 -11.66 -12.32 -4.33
C THR A 91 -11.25 -12.03 -5.77
N THR A 92 -12.00 -12.53 -6.77
CA THR A 92 -11.70 -12.34 -8.20
C THR A 92 -12.99 -12.30 -9.01
N ALA A 93 -12.96 -11.74 -10.22
CA ALA A 93 -14.10 -11.77 -11.14
C ALA A 93 -14.62 -13.19 -11.43
N ALA A 94 -15.93 -13.26 -11.64
CA ALA A 94 -16.60 -14.48 -12.08
C ALA A 94 -16.18 -14.83 -13.52
N SER A 95 -16.19 -16.12 -13.85
CA SER A 95 -15.65 -16.59 -15.14
C SER A 95 -16.42 -16.09 -16.36
N ASP A 96 -17.70 -15.76 -16.20
CA ASP A 96 -18.56 -15.19 -17.23
C ASP A 96 -18.25 -13.70 -17.47
N ALA A 97 -17.98 -12.93 -16.42
CA ALA A 97 -17.49 -11.56 -16.54
C ALA A 97 -16.14 -11.53 -17.28
N VAL A 98 -15.18 -12.38 -16.88
CA VAL A 98 -13.88 -12.50 -17.57
C VAL A 98 -14.02 -12.99 -19.01
N ALA A 99 -14.97 -13.89 -19.28
CA ALA A 99 -15.23 -14.33 -20.65
C ALA A 99 -15.77 -13.19 -21.52
N THR A 100 -16.67 -12.36 -20.97
CA THR A 100 -17.26 -11.22 -21.67
C THR A 100 -16.17 -10.20 -22.00
N GLU A 101 -15.36 -9.81 -21.01
CA GLU A 101 -14.22 -8.90 -21.18
C GLU A 101 -13.27 -9.38 -22.29
N LEU A 102 -12.92 -10.67 -22.26
CA LEU A 102 -12.04 -11.27 -23.25
C LEU A 102 -12.64 -11.26 -24.67
N GLU A 103 -13.94 -11.51 -24.78
CA GLU A 103 -14.64 -11.57 -26.07
C GLU A 103 -14.82 -10.17 -26.67
N ASP A 104 -15.22 -9.18 -25.87
CA ASP A 104 -15.37 -7.79 -26.28
C ASP A 104 -14.01 -7.20 -26.72
N ALA A 105 -12.96 -7.46 -25.96
CA ALA A 105 -11.62 -7.02 -26.32
C ALA A 105 -11.06 -7.74 -27.56
N ALA A 106 -11.35 -9.02 -27.74
CA ALA A 106 -10.95 -9.75 -28.94
C ALA A 106 -11.68 -9.24 -30.19
N GLU A 107 -12.96 -8.86 -30.07
CA GLU A 107 -13.71 -8.19 -31.14
C GLU A 107 -13.10 -6.82 -31.47
N ALA A 108 -12.74 -6.03 -30.45
CA ALA A 108 -12.07 -4.74 -30.63
C ALA A 108 -10.71 -4.91 -31.33
N TYR A 109 -9.92 -5.92 -30.93
CA TYR A 109 -8.65 -6.25 -31.57
C TYR A 109 -8.84 -6.69 -33.03
N ALA A 110 -9.81 -7.57 -33.30
CA ALA A 110 -10.14 -8.00 -34.66
C ALA A 110 -10.60 -6.83 -35.54
N THR A 111 -11.42 -5.93 -34.99
CA THR A 111 -11.86 -4.69 -35.66
C THR A 111 -10.68 -3.80 -36.01
N ALA A 112 -9.73 -3.61 -35.08
CA ALA A 112 -8.52 -2.84 -35.31
C ALA A 112 -7.64 -3.48 -36.41
N VAL A 113 -7.46 -4.81 -36.38
CA VAL A 113 -6.73 -5.55 -37.40
C VAL A 113 -7.33 -5.37 -38.80
N ASN A 114 -8.66 -5.40 -38.88
CA ASN A 114 -9.40 -5.37 -40.13
C ASN A 114 -9.62 -3.96 -40.69
N GLU A 115 -9.13 -2.91 -40.02
CA GLU A 115 -9.21 -1.56 -40.53
C GLU A 115 -8.47 -1.47 -41.88
N GLY A 116 -9.21 -1.18 -42.96
CA GLY A 116 -8.67 -1.06 -44.31
C GLY A 116 -8.52 -2.38 -45.09
N LEU A 117 -8.89 -3.53 -44.50
CA LEU A 117 -8.87 -4.83 -45.19
C LEU A 117 -10.18 -5.14 -45.91
N ASP A 118 -10.08 -5.78 -47.07
CA ASP A 118 -11.21 -6.44 -47.73
C ASP A 118 -11.11 -7.96 -47.50
N LEU A 119 -11.89 -8.50 -46.57
CA LEU A 119 -11.86 -9.95 -46.26
C LEU A 119 -12.35 -10.84 -47.41
N GLY A 120 -12.93 -10.25 -48.47
CA GLY A 120 -13.18 -10.94 -49.73
C GLY A 120 -11.93 -11.23 -50.55
N ASP A 121 -10.83 -10.49 -50.32
CA ASP A 121 -9.52 -10.73 -50.92
C ASP A 121 -8.73 -11.78 -50.09
N PRO A 122 -8.29 -12.90 -50.69
CA PRO A 122 -7.53 -13.93 -49.97
C PRO A 122 -6.21 -13.44 -49.36
N ALA A 123 -5.58 -12.39 -49.90
CA ALA A 123 -4.35 -11.81 -49.36
C ALA A 123 -4.63 -10.99 -48.10
N ASP A 124 -5.69 -10.18 -48.12
CA ASP A 124 -6.13 -9.39 -46.96
C ASP A 124 -6.62 -10.30 -45.84
N ALA A 125 -7.44 -11.31 -46.15
CA ALA A 125 -7.87 -12.33 -45.19
C ALA A 125 -6.68 -13.12 -44.58
N ALA A 126 -5.64 -13.40 -45.38
CA ALA A 126 -4.42 -14.04 -44.88
C ALA A 126 -3.60 -13.10 -43.97
N CYS A 127 -3.60 -11.80 -44.26
CA CYS A 127 -2.98 -10.80 -43.41
C CYS A 127 -3.70 -10.66 -42.06
N GLY A 128 -5.02 -10.43 -42.07
CA GLY A 128 -5.82 -10.29 -40.85
C GLY A 128 -5.63 -11.50 -39.93
N ARG A 129 -5.65 -12.71 -40.51
CA ARG A 129 -5.34 -13.94 -39.78
C ARG A 129 -3.96 -13.91 -39.11
N ALA A 130 -2.91 -13.51 -39.83
CA ALA A 130 -1.56 -13.48 -39.29
C ALA A 130 -1.41 -12.49 -38.11
N LEU A 131 -2.09 -11.34 -38.18
CA LEU A 131 -2.10 -10.34 -37.10
C LEU A 131 -2.88 -10.81 -35.87
N LEU A 132 -3.98 -11.55 -36.08
CA LEU A 132 -4.73 -12.21 -35.00
C LEU A 132 -3.94 -13.35 -34.37
N GLU A 133 -3.20 -14.14 -35.16
CA GLU A 133 -2.30 -15.18 -34.66
C GLU A 133 -1.14 -14.58 -33.84
N ALA A 134 -0.57 -13.45 -34.27
CA ALA A 134 0.45 -12.74 -33.50
C ALA A 134 -0.10 -12.23 -32.15
N GLY A 135 -1.27 -11.58 -32.16
CA GLY A 135 -1.93 -11.10 -30.93
C GLY A 135 -2.33 -12.25 -29.99
N ARG A 136 -2.77 -13.38 -30.55
CA ARG A 136 -3.09 -14.62 -29.82
C ARG A 136 -1.92 -15.10 -28.99
N ASP A 137 -0.76 -15.27 -29.62
CA ASP A 137 0.43 -15.82 -28.99
C ASP A 137 0.94 -14.86 -27.89
N ALA A 138 0.97 -13.57 -28.18
CA ALA A 138 1.38 -12.54 -27.23
C ALA A 138 0.44 -12.47 -26.00
N CYS A 139 -0.88 -12.50 -26.19
CA CYS A 139 -1.84 -12.51 -25.09
C CYS A 139 -1.66 -13.73 -24.18
N GLU A 140 -1.48 -14.91 -24.76
CA GLU A 140 -1.26 -16.13 -24.00
C GLU A 140 0.03 -16.04 -23.16
N GLU A 141 1.12 -15.56 -23.77
CA GLU A 141 2.42 -15.48 -23.11
C GLU A 141 2.46 -14.46 -21.98
N LEU A 142 1.89 -13.27 -22.20
CA LEU A 142 1.80 -12.21 -21.19
C LEU A 142 1.03 -12.71 -19.95
N LEU A 143 -0.19 -13.23 -20.12
CA LEU A 143 -1.01 -13.74 -19.01
C LEU A 143 -0.35 -14.93 -18.30
N ARG A 144 0.38 -15.79 -19.03
CA ARG A 144 1.14 -16.90 -18.42
C ARG A 144 2.33 -16.39 -17.61
N ALA A 145 3.04 -15.36 -18.08
CA ALA A 145 4.13 -14.74 -17.37
C ALA A 145 3.65 -14.14 -16.05
N THR A 146 2.57 -13.34 -16.08
CA THR A 146 1.95 -12.76 -14.87
C THR A 146 1.46 -13.85 -13.92
N GLY A 147 0.77 -14.88 -14.43
CA GLY A 147 0.30 -16.00 -13.60
C GLY A 147 1.46 -16.77 -12.95
N LEU A 148 2.58 -16.94 -13.63
CA LEU A 148 3.79 -17.54 -13.05
C LEU A 148 4.41 -16.64 -12.00
N HIS A 149 4.45 -15.33 -12.24
CA HIS A 149 4.97 -14.33 -11.31
C HIS A 149 4.17 -14.31 -10.02
N VAL A 150 2.83 -14.22 -10.06
CA VAL A 150 1.97 -14.27 -8.87
C VAL A 150 2.31 -15.46 -7.98
N ARG A 151 2.52 -16.64 -8.59
CA ARG A 151 2.87 -17.88 -7.89
C ARG A 151 4.27 -17.85 -7.26
N GLN A 152 5.15 -16.99 -7.74
CA GLN A 152 6.56 -16.94 -7.38
C GLN A 152 7.02 -15.54 -6.95
N LYS A 153 6.10 -14.63 -6.56
CA LYS A 153 6.41 -13.21 -6.34
C LYS A 153 7.51 -12.98 -5.29
N GLY A 154 7.59 -13.83 -4.26
CA GLY A 154 8.70 -13.79 -3.29
C GLY A 154 10.09 -14.16 -3.85
N LYS A 155 10.15 -14.90 -4.97
CA LYS A 155 11.40 -15.25 -5.68
C LYS A 155 11.76 -14.28 -6.80
N ASP A 156 10.82 -13.41 -7.18
CA ASP A 156 11.00 -12.38 -8.20
C ASP A 156 10.61 -11.01 -7.65
N ARG A 157 11.15 -10.66 -6.47
CA ARG A 157 10.81 -9.42 -5.72
C ARG A 157 11.03 -8.14 -6.53
N LEU A 158 11.98 -8.16 -7.47
CA LEU A 158 12.28 -7.02 -8.35
C LEU A 158 11.56 -7.10 -9.71
N ARG A 159 10.66 -8.08 -9.90
CA ARG A 159 9.91 -8.34 -11.14
C ARG A 159 10.80 -8.49 -12.39
N LEU A 160 12.10 -8.76 -12.22
CA LEU A 160 13.07 -8.82 -13.33
C LEU A 160 12.75 -9.97 -14.28
N ARG A 161 12.26 -11.10 -13.75
CA ARG A 161 11.88 -12.23 -14.59
C ARG A 161 10.58 -11.94 -15.33
N LEU A 162 9.58 -11.39 -14.64
CA LEU A 162 8.33 -10.98 -15.27
C LEU A 162 8.59 -10.00 -16.43
N ALA A 163 9.32 -8.91 -16.17
CA ALA A 163 9.64 -7.90 -17.18
C ALA A 163 10.44 -8.49 -18.36
N SER A 164 11.35 -9.43 -18.09
CA SER A 164 12.08 -10.14 -19.14
C SER A 164 11.18 -11.03 -20.01
N GLN A 165 10.13 -11.63 -19.44
CA GLN A 165 9.19 -12.47 -20.18
C GLN A 165 8.21 -11.62 -20.99
N GLU A 166 7.70 -10.53 -20.41
CA GLU A 166 6.82 -9.58 -21.09
C GLU A 166 7.53 -8.92 -22.27
N ALA A 167 8.77 -8.47 -22.08
CA ALA A 167 9.57 -7.89 -23.15
C ALA A 167 9.86 -8.88 -24.30
N ALA A 168 10.06 -10.17 -23.98
CA ALA A 168 10.24 -11.20 -25.00
C ALA A 168 8.96 -11.43 -25.81
N ALA A 169 7.81 -11.59 -25.14
CA ALA A 169 6.51 -11.77 -25.81
C ALA A 169 6.16 -10.59 -26.72
N LEU A 170 6.39 -9.36 -26.25
CA LEU A 170 6.14 -8.15 -27.05
C LEU A 170 7.13 -7.99 -28.22
N ALA A 171 8.38 -8.41 -28.06
CA ALA A 171 9.35 -8.41 -29.15
C ALA A 171 8.95 -9.39 -30.26
N GLU A 172 8.55 -10.61 -29.89
CA GLU A 172 8.05 -11.62 -30.83
C GLU A 172 6.77 -11.15 -31.52
N PHE A 173 5.85 -10.54 -30.77
CA PHE A 173 4.66 -9.88 -31.32
C PHE A 173 5.02 -8.84 -32.37
N HIS A 174 5.92 -7.90 -32.04
CA HIS A 174 6.31 -6.84 -32.96
C HIS A 174 6.97 -7.38 -34.23
N GLU A 175 7.83 -8.38 -34.13
CA GLU A 175 8.43 -9.03 -35.30
C GLU A 175 7.36 -9.67 -36.20
N ALA A 176 6.45 -10.46 -35.60
CA ALA A 176 5.37 -11.12 -36.34
C ALA A 176 4.41 -10.12 -36.98
N ALA A 177 3.99 -9.09 -36.25
CA ALA A 177 3.08 -8.05 -36.73
C ALA A 177 3.72 -7.19 -37.82
N GLN A 178 5.02 -6.87 -37.71
CA GLN A 178 5.75 -6.17 -38.79
C GLN A 178 5.85 -7.03 -40.05
N ALA A 179 6.12 -8.32 -39.91
CA ALA A 179 6.17 -9.24 -41.04
C ALA A 179 4.81 -9.37 -41.73
N ALA A 180 3.73 -9.46 -40.96
CA ALA A 180 2.36 -9.52 -41.49
C ALA A 180 1.94 -8.23 -42.19
N THR A 181 2.18 -7.06 -41.57
CA THR A 181 1.82 -5.75 -42.15
C THR A 181 2.62 -5.41 -43.41
N ALA A 182 3.86 -5.89 -43.55
CA ALA A 182 4.69 -5.61 -44.73
C ALA A 182 4.10 -6.13 -46.06
N ALA A 183 3.21 -7.11 -46.00
CA ALA A 183 2.55 -7.71 -47.16
C ALA A 183 1.05 -7.34 -47.27
N CYS A 184 0.59 -6.35 -46.50
CA CYS A 184 -0.82 -6.16 -46.18
C CYS A 184 -1.34 -4.74 -46.44
N GLY A 185 -2.62 -4.61 -46.81
CA GLY A 185 -3.32 -3.33 -46.98
C GLY A 185 -3.91 -2.72 -45.71
N THR A 186 -3.69 -3.33 -44.53
CA THR A 186 -4.27 -2.86 -43.25
C THR A 186 -3.79 -1.45 -42.91
N ALA A 187 -4.67 -0.66 -42.31
CA ALA A 187 -4.35 0.62 -41.67
C ALA A 187 -3.77 0.43 -40.26
N ALA A 188 -3.90 -0.77 -39.68
CA ALA A 188 -3.38 -1.09 -38.36
C ALA A 188 -1.85 -0.98 -38.33
N THR A 189 -1.33 -0.46 -37.22
CA THR A 189 0.12 -0.40 -36.98
C THR A 189 0.49 -1.38 -35.86
N PRO A 190 1.68 -2.03 -35.92
CA PRO A 190 2.13 -2.90 -34.84
C PRO A 190 2.10 -2.23 -33.44
N PRO A 191 2.50 -0.95 -33.27
CA PRO A 191 2.35 -0.26 -31.98
C PRO A 191 0.89 -0.05 -31.56
N GLY A 192 -0.01 0.26 -32.50
CA GLY A 192 -1.43 0.42 -32.19
C GLY A 192 -2.06 -0.89 -31.72
N LEU A 193 -1.77 -2.00 -32.40
CA LEU A 193 -2.24 -3.33 -32.00
C LEU A 193 -1.64 -3.77 -30.66
N ALA A 194 -0.36 -3.46 -30.41
CA ALA A 194 0.25 -3.71 -29.10
C ALA A 194 -0.51 -2.99 -27.99
N GLY A 195 -0.92 -1.73 -28.19
CA GLY A 195 -1.69 -0.97 -27.20
C GLY A 195 -3.08 -1.56 -26.91
N VAL A 196 -3.77 -2.10 -27.92
CA VAL A 196 -5.06 -2.80 -27.71
C VAL A 196 -4.85 -4.10 -26.92
N LEU A 197 -3.76 -4.83 -27.21
CA LEU A 197 -3.41 -6.04 -26.48
C LEU A 197 -3.02 -5.75 -25.03
N ASP A 198 -2.28 -4.68 -24.79
CA ASP A 198 -1.82 -4.27 -23.46
C ASP A 198 -3.03 -3.96 -22.56
N ALA A 199 -4.00 -3.18 -23.07
CA ALA A 199 -5.24 -2.89 -22.37
C ALA A 199 -6.02 -4.17 -22.00
N LEU A 200 -6.16 -5.11 -22.94
CA LEU A 200 -6.79 -6.40 -22.68
C LEU A 200 -6.08 -7.19 -21.56
N VAL A 201 -4.75 -7.25 -21.60
CA VAL A 201 -3.98 -7.96 -20.57
C VAL A 201 -4.13 -7.26 -19.22
N GLU A 202 -4.05 -5.93 -19.17
CA GLU A 202 -4.26 -5.13 -17.96
C GLU A 202 -5.65 -5.39 -17.35
N ASP A 203 -6.73 -5.36 -18.15
CA ASP A 203 -8.10 -5.60 -17.69
C ASP A 203 -8.28 -7.02 -17.13
N LEU A 204 -7.71 -8.03 -17.79
CA LEU A 204 -7.76 -9.42 -17.30
C LEU A 204 -6.92 -9.62 -16.04
N VAL A 205 -5.77 -8.95 -15.93
CA VAL A 205 -4.96 -8.96 -14.71
C VAL A 205 -5.72 -8.26 -13.59
N TYR A 206 -6.32 -7.10 -13.83
CA TYR A 206 -7.13 -6.37 -12.86
C TYR A 206 -8.30 -7.23 -12.36
N ALA A 207 -9.11 -7.78 -13.27
CA ALA A 207 -10.26 -8.62 -12.95
C ALA A 207 -9.90 -9.89 -12.15
N THR A 208 -8.64 -10.34 -12.22
CA THR A 208 -8.17 -11.52 -11.47
C THR A 208 -7.36 -11.20 -10.23
N THR A 209 -6.87 -9.97 -10.06
CA THR A 209 -6.00 -9.58 -8.94
C THR A 209 -6.66 -8.60 -7.96
N VAL A 210 -7.73 -7.93 -8.39
CA VAL A 210 -8.52 -7.00 -7.59
C VAL A 210 -9.93 -7.56 -7.43
N SER A 211 -10.36 -7.72 -6.18
CA SER A 211 -11.67 -8.30 -5.87
C SER A 211 -12.81 -7.38 -6.31
N PRO A 212 -13.74 -7.84 -7.17
CA PRO A 212 -14.93 -7.07 -7.52
C PRO A 212 -15.99 -7.03 -6.41
N ALA A 213 -15.83 -7.83 -5.36
CA ALA A 213 -16.74 -7.83 -4.21
C ALA A 213 -16.51 -6.61 -3.29
N VAL A 214 -15.38 -5.92 -3.47
CA VAL A 214 -15.15 -4.62 -2.83
C VAL A 214 -15.88 -3.54 -3.63
N ASP A 215 -16.69 -2.74 -2.93
CA ASP A 215 -17.49 -1.67 -3.52
C ASP A 215 -16.60 -0.59 -4.15
N ASP A 216 -16.97 -0.11 -5.33
CA ASP A 216 -16.23 0.93 -6.05
C ASP A 216 -16.85 2.33 -5.94
N GLN A 217 -18.05 2.44 -5.35
CA GLN A 217 -18.77 3.69 -5.18
C GLN A 217 -18.44 4.37 -3.85
N GLY A 218 -18.22 3.60 -2.78
CA GLY A 218 -17.93 4.11 -1.44
C GLY A 218 -17.14 3.11 -0.59
N PHE A 219 -16.77 3.55 0.60
CA PHE A 219 -16.12 2.68 1.59
C PHE A 219 -17.15 1.73 2.19
N THR A 220 -16.80 0.45 2.26
CA THR A 220 -17.64 -0.57 2.90
C THR A 220 -17.05 -0.97 4.24
N PRO A 221 -17.81 -0.94 5.35
CA PRO A 221 -17.37 -1.49 6.62
C PRO A 221 -17.31 -3.02 6.55
N ILE A 222 -16.26 -3.60 7.10
CA ILE A 222 -15.97 -5.03 7.09
C ILE A 222 -15.78 -5.51 8.52
N ASP A 223 -16.67 -6.41 8.93
CA ASP A 223 -16.58 -7.11 10.20
C ASP A 223 -15.68 -8.34 10.03
N PRO A 224 -14.48 -8.38 10.63
CA PRO A 224 -13.65 -9.57 10.59
C PRO A 224 -14.25 -10.70 11.46
N ASP A 225 -13.89 -11.94 11.13
CA ASP A 225 -14.19 -13.09 11.98
C ASP A 225 -13.59 -12.91 13.39
N GLU A 226 -14.27 -13.44 14.42
CA GLU A 226 -13.80 -13.40 15.82
C GLU A 226 -12.39 -14.01 15.97
N VAL A 227 -12.07 -15.02 15.17
CA VAL A 227 -10.76 -15.68 15.16
C VAL A 227 -10.27 -15.83 13.71
N VAL A 228 -9.17 -15.15 13.39
CA VAL A 228 -8.54 -15.20 12.08
C VAL A 228 -7.21 -15.96 12.17
N SER A 229 -7.07 -17.05 11.41
CA SER A 229 -5.80 -17.76 11.28
C SER A 229 -4.91 -17.10 10.23
N TYR A 230 -3.75 -16.58 10.64
CA TYR A 230 -2.79 -15.94 9.75
C TYR A 230 -1.35 -16.12 10.21
N LEU A 231 -0.43 -16.42 9.27
CA LEU A 231 1.01 -16.62 9.54
C LEU A 231 1.30 -17.56 10.74
N GLY A 232 0.49 -18.61 10.89
CA GLY A 232 0.64 -19.59 11.97
C GLY A 232 0.13 -19.13 13.34
N ARG A 233 -0.57 -18.00 13.42
CA ARG A 233 -1.18 -17.44 14.63
C ARG A 233 -2.70 -17.44 14.52
N GLU A 234 -3.37 -17.57 15.66
CA GLU A 234 -4.79 -17.21 15.81
C GLU A 234 -4.85 -15.75 16.29
N LEU A 235 -5.48 -14.89 15.50
CA LEU A 235 -5.64 -13.47 15.75
C LEU A 235 -7.09 -13.21 16.18
N ARG A 236 -7.28 -12.39 17.21
CA ARG A 236 -8.59 -12.00 17.73
C ARG A 236 -8.71 -10.48 17.66
N PRO A 237 -9.33 -9.93 16.60
CA PRO A 237 -9.44 -8.48 16.45
C PRO A 237 -10.45 -7.92 17.46
N ILE A 238 -10.05 -6.89 18.21
CA ILE A 238 -10.88 -6.28 19.26
C ILE A 238 -10.37 -4.87 19.58
N CYS A 239 -11.25 -4.01 20.07
CA CYS A 239 -10.90 -2.69 20.55
C CYS A 239 -10.57 -2.67 22.06
N SER A 240 -9.97 -1.58 22.52
CA SER A 240 -9.41 -1.47 23.87
C SER A 240 -10.38 -1.72 25.02
N ARG A 241 -11.69 -1.52 24.80
CA ARG A 241 -12.76 -1.65 25.80
C ARG A 241 -13.65 -2.87 25.56
N ASP A 242 -13.08 -3.93 25.00
CA ASP A 242 -13.78 -5.17 24.65
C ASP A 242 -14.92 -4.97 23.63
N THR A 243 -14.87 -3.89 22.83
CA THR A 243 -15.83 -3.63 21.75
C THR A 243 -15.36 -4.27 20.44
N PRO A 244 -16.30 -4.63 19.53
CA PRO A 244 -15.95 -5.17 18.22
C PRO A 244 -15.04 -4.24 17.42
N TYR A 245 -14.18 -4.83 16.60
CA TYR A 245 -13.34 -4.10 15.65
C TYR A 245 -13.94 -4.19 14.25
N VAL A 246 -13.93 -3.08 13.51
CA VAL A 246 -14.34 -2.97 12.11
C VAL A 246 -13.23 -2.26 11.33
N PHE A 247 -13.15 -2.51 10.03
CA PHE A 247 -12.28 -1.76 9.12
C PHE A 247 -12.99 -1.50 7.79
N PHE A 248 -12.38 -0.72 6.89
CA PHE A 248 -13.06 -0.34 5.65
C PHE A 248 -12.19 -0.62 4.44
N ALA A 249 -12.84 -0.87 3.31
CA ALA A 249 -12.19 -0.94 2.02
C ALA A 249 -13.04 -0.30 0.93
N LYS A 250 -12.35 0.24 -0.08
CA LYS A 250 -12.95 0.75 -1.31
C LYS A 250 -12.12 0.28 -2.50
N ARG A 251 -12.78 -0.16 -3.55
CA ARG A 251 -12.17 -0.54 -4.82
C ARG A 251 -11.91 0.72 -5.66
N GLY A 252 -10.74 0.74 -6.28
CA GLY A 252 -10.31 1.74 -7.24
C GLY A 252 -10.62 1.34 -8.67
N SER A 253 -9.98 2.02 -9.61
CA SER A 253 -9.99 1.73 -11.05
C SER A 253 -8.61 1.29 -11.56
N VAL A 254 -7.54 1.47 -10.77
CA VAL A 254 -6.18 1.04 -11.12
C VAL A 254 -5.63 0.00 -10.14
N ASN A 255 -4.67 -0.82 -10.58
CA ASN A 255 -4.02 -1.85 -9.78
C ASN A 255 -2.97 -1.29 -8.79
N LYS A 256 -3.37 -0.30 -8.00
CA LYS A 256 -2.57 0.34 -6.95
C LYS A 256 -3.37 0.41 -5.66
N LEU A 257 -2.68 0.47 -4.52
CA LEU A 257 -3.30 0.33 -3.21
C LEU A 257 -2.79 1.37 -2.20
N VAL A 258 -3.70 2.05 -1.53
CA VAL A 258 -3.42 2.80 -0.30
C VAL A 258 -3.78 1.93 0.90
N VAL A 259 -2.86 1.81 1.85
CA VAL A 259 -3.16 1.28 3.19
C VAL A 259 -3.02 2.43 4.17
N TYR A 260 -4.16 2.93 4.66
CA TYR A 260 -4.22 4.09 5.56
C TYR A 260 -4.49 3.64 7.00
N TYR A 261 -3.61 4.01 7.93
CA TYR A 261 -3.78 3.79 9.36
C TYR A 261 -4.36 5.03 10.04
N GLN A 262 -5.50 4.87 10.71
CA GLN A 262 -6.15 5.95 11.43
C GLN A 262 -5.33 6.40 12.65
N GLY A 263 -5.34 7.70 12.93
CA GLY A 263 -4.83 8.27 14.17
C GLY A 263 -5.82 8.18 15.32
N GLY A 264 -5.49 8.80 16.45
CA GLY A 264 -6.40 8.91 17.59
C GLY A 264 -5.74 8.72 18.94
N GLY A 265 -4.56 9.32 19.16
CA GLY A 265 -3.91 9.38 20.46
C GLY A 265 -3.28 8.06 20.95
N ALA A 266 -3.07 7.95 22.26
CA ALA A 266 -2.50 6.76 22.90
C ALA A 266 -2.80 6.74 24.41
N CYS A 267 -2.60 5.58 25.05
CA CYS A 267 -2.69 5.44 26.50
C CYS A 267 -1.76 4.35 27.02
N TRP A 268 -1.20 4.54 28.22
CA TRP A 268 -0.16 3.63 28.76
C TRP A 268 -0.17 3.50 30.27
N ASN A 269 -1.08 4.20 30.95
CA ASN A 269 -1.28 4.14 32.39
C ASN A 269 -2.76 4.37 32.74
N TYR A 270 -3.12 4.22 34.01
CA TYR A 270 -4.52 4.38 34.44
C TYR A 270 -5.13 5.73 34.05
N LEU A 271 -4.39 6.84 34.21
CA LEU A 271 -4.94 8.18 33.96
C LEU A 271 -5.14 8.44 32.47
N THR A 272 -4.15 8.10 31.64
CA THR A 272 -4.25 8.23 30.18
C THR A 272 -5.34 7.30 29.64
N CYS A 273 -5.39 6.05 30.08
CA CYS A 273 -6.38 5.10 29.56
C CYS A 273 -7.81 5.37 30.03
N ASN A 274 -8.00 6.08 31.16
CA ASN A 274 -9.33 6.40 31.69
C ASN A 274 -9.87 7.76 31.22
N LEU A 275 -9.03 8.61 30.66
CA LEU A 275 -9.42 9.90 30.09
C LEU A 275 -9.47 9.80 28.55
N PRO A 276 -10.12 10.74 27.84
CA PRO A 276 -10.22 10.71 26.38
C PRO A 276 -8.89 11.15 25.73
N THR A 277 -7.79 10.45 26.03
CA THR A 277 -6.48 10.64 25.38
C THR A 277 -6.31 9.75 24.16
N TYR A 278 -7.24 8.84 23.91
CA TYR A 278 -7.20 8.01 22.71
C TYR A 278 -8.61 7.60 22.29
N LYS A 279 -8.72 7.17 21.03
CA LYS A 279 -9.94 6.62 20.48
C LYS A 279 -10.16 5.19 20.98
N VAL A 280 -11.34 4.92 21.54
CA VAL A 280 -11.63 3.67 22.26
C VAL A 280 -12.41 2.64 21.45
N GLU A 281 -13.03 3.09 20.36
CA GLU A 281 -13.94 2.32 19.50
C GLU A 281 -13.54 2.46 18.02
N ALA A 282 -13.87 1.45 17.23
CA ALA A 282 -13.90 1.51 15.78
C ALA A 282 -15.38 1.45 15.39
N ASP A 283 -15.96 2.59 15.04
CA ASP A 283 -17.39 2.74 14.79
C ASP A 283 -17.65 2.83 13.27
N PRO A 284 -18.50 1.97 12.70
CA PRO A 284 -18.73 1.94 11.26
C PRO A 284 -19.39 3.20 10.69
N LEU A 285 -19.97 4.06 11.54
CA LEU A 285 -20.56 5.33 11.14
C LEU A 285 -19.58 6.48 11.35
N ASP A 286 -18.99 6.60 12.54
CA ASP A 286 -18.10 7.74 12.86
C ASP A 286 -16.71 7.63 12.22
N ASP A 287 -16.29 6.43 11.78
CA ASP A 287 -15.00 6.19 11.13
C ASP A 287 -15.09 6.00 9.62
N ASP A 288 -16.27 6.16 9.03
CA ASP A 288 -16.45 5.98 7.59
C ASP A 288 -15.59 7.01 6.82
N PRO A 289 -14.60 6.55 6.02
CA PRO A 289 -13.78 7.49 5.26
C PRO A 289 -14.55 8.31 4.22
N ASP A 290 -15.77 7.89 3.82
CA ASP A 290 -16.63 8.68 2.93
C ASP A 290 -17.11 10.01 3.55
N ASP A 291 -17.03 10.16 4.89
CA ASP A 291 -17.35 11.44 5.56
C ASP A 291 -16.25 12.50 5.39
N ALA A 292 -15.07 12.12 4.88
CA ALA A 292 -13.98 13.04 4.63
C ALA A 292 -14.19 13.81 3.31
N SER A 293 -14.07 15.14 3.36
CA SER A 293 -14.37 16.04 2.24
C SER A 293 -13.24 17.04 1.94
N SER A 294 -12.00 16.72 2.35
CA SER A 294 -10.85 17.55 2.03
C SER A 294 -9.51 16.82 2.03
N GLY A 295 -8.51 17.43 1.41
CA GLY A 295 -7.14 16.90 1.34
C GLY A 295 -7.06 15.62 0.50
N PHE A 296 -6.12 14.74 0.83
CA PHE A 296 -6.02 13.41 0.20
C PHE A 296 -7.11 12.43 0.67
N ALA A 297 -7.85 12.77 1.72
CA ALA A 297 -8.99 11.97 2.16
C ALA A 297 -10.21 12.11 1.22
N ASP A 298 -10.34 13.25 0.52
CA ASP A 298 -11.36 13.42 -0.52
C ASP A 298 -10.89 12.82 -1.84
N LEU A 299 -11.34 11.60 -2.13
CA LEU A 299 -11.05 10.91 -3.38
C LEU A 299 -11.81 11.48 -4.59
N SER A 300 -12.74 12.42 -4.39
CA SER A 300 -13.44 13.08 -5.50
C SER A 300 -12.65 14.26 -6.08
N ASP A 301 -11.63 14.75 -5.36
CA ASP A 301 -10.78 15.83 -5.84
C ASP A 301 -9.93 15.35 -7.03
N PRO A 302 -10.04 16.00 -8.22
CA PRO A 302 -9.26 15.61 -9.40
C PRO A 302 -7.74 15.76 -9.22
N LEU A 303 -7.27 16.54 -8.25
CA LEU A 303 -5.86 16.71 -7.89
C LEU A 303 -5.35 15.61 -6.96
N ASN A 304 -6.23 14.77 -6.40
CA ASN A 304 -5.82 13.72 -5.47
C ASN A 304 -5.09 12.59 -6.24
N PRO A 305 -3.81 12.32 -5.96
CA PRO A 305 -3.04 11.29 -6.68
C PRO A 305 -3.54 9.86 -6.40
N PHE A 306 -4.38 9.69 -5.36
CA PHE A 306 -4.92 8.42 -4.90
C PHE A 306 -6.37 8.19 -5.31
N ARG A 307 -7.04 9.13 -6.00
CA ARG A 307 -8.47 9.06 -6.32
C ARG A 307 -8.92 7.75 -6.98
N ASP A 308 -8.05 7.20 -7.81
CA ASP A 308 -8.32 6.01 -8.64
C ASP A 308 -7.78 4.72 -7.99
N TRP A 309 -7.10 4.81 -6.85
CA TRP A 309 -6.46 3.68 -6.19
C TRP A 309 -7.47 2.89 -5.36
N ASN A 310 -7.17 1.60 -5.16
CA ASN A 310 -7.84 0.84 -4.10
C ASN A 310 -7.42 1.40 -2.74
N VAL A 311 -8.29 1.32 -1.74
CA VAL A 311 -8.00 1.81 -0.39
C VAL A 311 -8.41 0.78 0.64
N VAL A 312 -7.52 0.51 1.58
CA VAL A 312 -7.80 -0.20 2.82
C VAL A 312 -7.55 0.75 3.97
N PHE A 313 -8.60 1.06 4.72
CA PHE A 313 -8.54 1.93 5.89
C PHE A 313 -8.53 1.07 7.15
N VAL A 314 -7.58 1.34 8.05
CA VAL A 314 -7.35 0.60 9.29
C VAL A 314 -7.71 1.52 10.47
N PRO A 315 -8.94 1.42 11.01
CA PRO A 315 -9.35 2.20 12.17
C PRO A 315 -8.47 1.92 13.40
N TYR A 316 -8.44 2.89 14.30
CA TYR A 316 -7.67 2.80 15.53
C TYR A 316 -8.58 2.88 16.75
N CYS A 317 -8.40 1.93 17.67
CA CYS A 317 -9.23 1.85 18.88
C CYS A 317 -8.52 1.21 20.09
N THR A 318 -7.19 1.07 20.04
CA THR A 318 -6.41 0.16 20.91
C THR A 318 -5.42 0.86 21.84
N GLY A 319 -5.25 2.18 21.74
CA GLY A 319 -4.40 2.96 22.67
C GLY A 319 -2.89 2.70 22.58
N ASP A 320 -2.44 1.92 21.58
CA ASP A 320 -1.09 1.36 21.44
C ASP A 320 -0.41 1.63 20.07
N ILE A 321 -0.77 2.74 19.40
CA ILE A 321 -0.21 3.17 18.11
C ILE A 321 -0.14 2.11 16.99
N HIS A 322 -1.07 1.15 16.99
CA HIS A 322 -1.14 0.00 16.06
C HIS A 322 -0.03 -1.06 16.23
N TRP A 323 0.76 -1.02 17.30
CA TRP A 323 1.88 -1.95 17.51
C TRP A 323 1.63 -2.98 18.62
N GLY A 324 0.61 -2.76 19.45
CA GLY A 324 0.38 -3.55 20.65
C GLY A 324 -0.17 -4.96 20.39
N ASP A 325 0.20 -5.86 21.30
CA ASP A 325 -0.38 -7.19 21.47
C ASP A 325 -0.29 -7.60 22.96
N SER A 326 -1.05 -6.93 23.80
CA SER A 326 -1.13 -7.19 25.24
C SER A 326 -2.54 -6.91 25.78
N ALA A 327 -2.83 -7.50 26.95
CA ALA A 327 -4.01 -7.18 27.75
C ALA A 327 -3.50 -6.74 29.13
N VAL A 328 -3.90 -5.56 29.58
CA VAL A 328 -3.31 -4.91 30.77
C VAL A 328 -4.39 -4.38 31.70
N ASP A 329 -4.23 -4.66 33.00
CA ASP A 329 -5.04 -4.11 34.07
C ASP A 329 -4.34 -2.90 34.71
N TYR A 330 -4.73 -1.69 34.32
CA TYR A 330 -4.23 -0.47 34.94
C TYR A 330 -4.98 -0.22 36.25
N THR A 331 -4.28 -0.05 37.38
CA THR A 331 -4.90 0.16 38.69
C THR A 331 -4.44 1.45 39.34
N SER A 332 -5.39 2.27 39.82
CA SER A 332 -5.12 3.47 40.61
C SER A 332 -6.26 3.74 41.59
N GLY A 333 -5.94 4.20 42.80
CA GLY A 333 -6.95 4.56 43.80
C GLY A 333 -7.91 3.43 44.20
N GLY A 334 -7.54 2.16 43.99
CA GLY A 334 -8.39 1.00 44.23
C GLY A 334 -9.38 0.67 43.10
N GLN A 335 -9.31 1.37 41.97
CA GLN A 335 -10.07 1.07 40.75
C GLN A 335 -9.13 0.42 39.72
N THR A 336 -9.65 -0.57 39.00
CA THR A 336 -8.92 -1.28 37.93
C THR A 336 -9.63 -1.06 36.61
N LEU A 337 -8.85 -0.76 35.58
CA LEU A 337 -9.28 -0.58 34.21
C LEU A 337 -8.56 -1.60 33.32
N HIS A 338 -9.33 -2.53 32.74
CA HIS A 338 -8.83 -3.47 31.75
C HIS A 338 -8.73 -2.80 30.38
N ILE A 339 -7.62 -3.03 29.68
CA ILE A 339 -7.36 -2.51 28.33
C ILE A 339 -6.77 -3.61 27.45
N GLU A 340 -7.39 -3.79 26.28
CA GLU A 340 -6.89 -4.64 25.19
C GLU A 340 -6.04 -3.81 24.20
N HIS A 341 -4.72 -3.90 24.32
CA HIS A 341 -3.78 -3.32 23.36
C HIS A 341 -3.56 -4.32 22.21
N ARG A 342 -4.40 -4.23 21.17
CA ARG A 342 -4.45 -5.19 20.06
C ARG A 342 -4.16 -4.58 18.69
N GLY A 343 -3.52 -3.43 18.65
CA GLY A 343 -3.27 -2.69 17.42
C GLY A 343 -2.56 -3.51 16.33
N ALA A 344 -1.51 -4.26 16.69
CA ALA A 344 -0.83 -5.11 15.72
C ALA A 344 -1.66 -6.33 15.32
N VAL A 345 -2.48 -6.87 16.24
CA VAL A 345 -3.40 -7.98 15.96
C VAL A 345 -4.45 -7.53 14.94
N ASN A 346 -5.10 -6.39 15.18
CA ASN A 346 -6.08 -5.78 14.29
C ASN A 346 -5.45 -5.48 12.92
N ALA A 347 -4.26 -4.86 12.89
CA ALA A 347 -3.56 -4.56 11.63
C ALA A 347 -3.21 -5.82 10.82
N ARG A 348 -2.84 -6.94 11.47
CA ARG A 348 -2.55 -8.22 10.77
C ARG A 348 -3.81 -8.89 10.22
N VAL A 349 -4.95 -8.73 10.89
CA VAL A 349 -6.25 -9.19 10.37
C VAL A 349 -6.58 -8.43 9.08
N VAL A 350 -6.43 -7.11 9.09
CA VAL A 350 -6.67 -6.27 7.90
C VAL A 350 -5.66 -6.58 6.79
N GLU A 351 -4.38 -6.77 7.11
CA GLU A 351 -3.36 -7.20 6.13
C GLU A 351 -3.75 -8.51 5.44
N LYS A 352 -4.19 -9.53 6.20
CA LYS A 352 -4.62 -10.81 5.61
C LYS A 352 -5.79 -10.57 4.65
N TRP A 353 -6.81 -9.82 5.09
CA TRP A 353 -7.96 -9.52 4.24
C TRP A 353 -7.53 -8.79 2.97
N ALA A 354 -6.69 -7.75 3.09
CA ALA A 354 -6.19 -6.98 1.96
C ALA A 354 -5.36 -7.84 0.99
N ARG A 355 -4.52 -8.75 1.51
CA ARG A 355 -3.75 -9.71 0.71
C ARG A 355 -4.64 -10.66 -0.09
N ASP A 356 -5.79 -11.04 0.47
CA ASP A 356 -6.76 -11.91 -0.20
C ASP A 356 -7.50 -11.18 -1.33
N HIS A 357 -7.76 -9.87 -1.19
CA HIS A 357 -8.59 -9.08 -2.11
C HIS A 357 -7.80 -8.23 -3.12
N PHE A 358 -6.53 -7.93 -2.84
CA PHE A 358 -5.62 -7.19 -3.71
C PHE A 358 -4.31 -7.99 -3.84
N VAL A 359 -4.25 -8.93 -4.79
CA VAL A 359 -3.22 -10.00 -4.78
C VAL A 359 -1.86 -9.54 -5.33
N LEU A 360 -1.89 -8.63 -6.31
CA LEU A 360 -0.69 -8.16 -7.01
C LEU A 360 -0.77 -6.65 -7.33
N PRO A 361 -0.97 -5.76 -6.33
CA PRO A 361 -0.87 -4.32 -6.57
C PRO A 361 0.51 -3.99 -7.13
N GLU A 362 0.59 -3.13 -8.13
CA GLU A 362 1.87 -2.68 -8.70
C GLU A 362 2.61 -1.80 -7.71
N GLN A 363 1.85 -0.91 -7.07
CA GLN A 363 2.32 0.08 -6.13
C GLN A 363 1.45 0.08 -4.88
N VAL A 364 2.08 0.16 -3.72
CA VAL A 364 1.43 0.25 -2.42
C VAL A 364 1.91 1.50 -1.69
N PHE A 365 0.99 2.40 -1.37
CA PHE A 365 1.23 3.56 -0.53
C PHE A 365 0.75 3.27 0.89
N VAL A 366 1.68 3.11 1.83
CA VAL A 366 1.37 2.84 3.24
C VAL A 366 1.52 4.13 4.01
N THR A 367 0.44 4.63 4.57
CA THR A 367 0.43 5.92 5.26
C THR A 367 -0.48 5.88 6.48
N GLY A 368 -0.40 6.91 7.30
CA GLY A 368 -1.29 7.12 8.41
C GLY A 368 -0.97 8.42 9.13
N SER A 369 -1.97 8.96 9.80
CA SER A 369 -1.87 10.24 10.49
C SER A 369 -1.73 10.04 12.01
N SER A 370 -0.91 10.84 12.69
CA SER A 370 -0.78 10.82 14.16
C SER A 370 -0.33 9.43 14.66
N ALA A 371 -1.10 8.79 15.54
CA ALA A 371 -0.90 7.40 15.95
C ALA A 371 -0.78 6.42 14.76
N GLY A 372 -1.48 6.72 13.66
CA GLY A 372 -1.43 5.95 12.42
C GLY A 372 -0.10 6.02 11.68
N ALA A 373 0.69 7.09 11.84
CA ALA A 373 2.02 7.18 11.23
C ALA A 373 2.96 6.10 11.76
N TYR A 374 2.86 5.79 13.06
CA TYR A 374 3.56 4.65 13.65
C TYR A 374 3.01 3.34 13.09
N GLY A 375 1.68 3.22 13.00
CA GLY A 375 1.04 2.08 12.34
C GLY A 375 1.56 1.82 10.94
N ALA A 376 1.74 2.86 10.13
CA ALA A 376 2.29 2.76 8.78
C ALA A 376 3.70 2.13 8.78
N ILE A 377 4.66 2.70 9.52
CA ILE A 377 6.04 2.19 9.51
C ILE A 377 6.19 0.83 10.21
N GLY A 378 5.44 0.56 11.30
CA GLY A 378 5.53 -0.71 12.01
C GLY A 378 4.90 -1.88 11.25
N ASN A 379 3.90 -1.61 10.41
CA ASN A 379 3.22 -2.65 9.63
C ASN A 379 3.77 -2.78 8.20
N ALA A 380 4.39 -1.75 7.62
CA ALA A 380 4.93 -1.80 6.26
C ALA A 380 5.88 -2.98 5.98
N PRO A 381 6.82 -3.37 6.88
CA PRO A 381 7.65 -4.55 6.65
C PRO A 381 6.86 -5.85 6.45
N TRP A 382 5.72 -6.02 7.14
CA TRP A 382 4.89 -7.22 7.03
C TRP A 382 4.18 -7.27 5.66
N HIS A 383 3.67 -6.13 5.20
CA HIS A 383 3.16 -5.96 3.85
C HIS A 383 4.22 -6.31 2.79
N MET A 384 5.43 -5.80 2.95
CA MET A 384 6.55 -6.01 2.02
C MET A 384 7.12 -7.44 2.05
N GLU A 385 7.02 -8.15 3.17
CA GLU A 385 7.57 -9.50 3.28
C GLU A 385 6.55 -10.56 2.88
N PHE A 386 5.31 -10.45 3.37
CA PHE A 386 4.34 -11.53 3.28
C PHE A 386 3.23 -11.27 2.26
N ALA A 387 2.68 -10.06 2.19
CA ALA A 387 1.55 -9.78 1.31
C ALA A 387 1.99 -9.52 -0.14
N TRP A 388 2.91 -8.56 -0.32
CA TRP A 388 3.24 -7.96 -1.62
C TRP A 388 4.75 -7.83 -1.84
N PRO A 389 5.52 -8.93 -1.80
CA PRO A 389 6.99 -8.87 -1.84
C PRO A 389 7.59 -8.43 -3.17
N SER A 390 6.77 -8.25 -4.21
CA SER A 390 7.18 -7.76 -5.52
C SER A 390 6.58 -6.42 -5.92
N SER A 391 5.89 -5.73 -4.99
CA SER A 391 5.29 -4.42 -5.26
C SER A 391 6.26 -3.31 -4.90
N GLU A 392 6.12 -2.15 -5.54
CA GLU A 392 6.82 -0.95 -5.12
C GLU A 392 6.10 -0.31 -3.94
N PHE A 393 6.84 0.04 -2.89
CA PHE A 393 6.26 0.71 -1.73
C PHE A 393 6.75 2.15 -1.60
N ALA A 394 5.81 3.02 -1.23
CA ALA A 394 6.05 4.31 -0.62
C ALA A 394 5.41 4.32 0.78
N VAL A 395 6.22 4.50 1.82
CA VAL A 395 5.79 4.52 3.22
C VAL A 395 5.94 5.94 3.76
N LEU A 396 4.85 6.56 4.20
CA LEU A 396 4.84 7.94 4.71
C LEU A 396 4.18 8.01 6.09
N GLY A 397 4.92 8.41 7.11
CA GLY A 397 4.34 8.74 8.41
C GLY A 397 3.95 10.21 8.48
N ASP A 398 2.65 10.52 8.55
CA ASP A 398 2.12 11.88 8.72
C ASP A 398 1.92 12.22 10.21
N ALA A 399 2.67 13.19 10.72
CA ALA A 399 2.61 13.69 12.10
C ALA A 399 2.90 12.61 13.18
N GLY A 400 3.90 11.76 12.96
CA GLY A 400 4.35 10.75 13.93
C GLY A 400 5.86 10.49 13.90
N ASN A 401 6.64 11.44 14.40
CA ASN A 401 8.11 11.38 14.37
C ASN A 401 8.74 10.61 15.54
N GLY A 402 7.97 10.22 16.56
CA GLY A 402 8.46 9.37 17.66
C GLY A 402 9.38 10.07 18.66
N VAL A 403 9.15 11.37 18.91
CA VAL A 403 9.79 12.08 20.02
C VAL A 403 9.12 11.66 21.32
N ILE A 404 9.88 10.98 22.18
CA ILE A 404 9.42 10.45 23.47
C ILE A 404 10.44 10.74 24.58
N THR A 405 10.02 10.69 25.84
CA THR A 405 10.94 10.77 26.97
C THR A 405 11.60 9.42 27.26
N GLN A 406 12.80 9.44 27.83
CA GLN A 406 13.47 8.21 28.26
C GLN A 406 12.66 7.46 29.33
N ASP A 407 11.94 8.19 30.18
CA ASP A 407 11.08 7.62 31.22
C ASP A 407 9.95 6.79 30.60
N PHE A 408 9.25 7.36 29.61
CA PHE A 408 8.20 6.64 28.87
C PHE A 408 8.74 5.39 28.17
N LEU A 409 9.90 5.50 27.50
CA LEU A 409 10.53 4.37 26.81
C LEU A 409 10.83 3.20 27.76
N VAL A 410 11.33 3.48 28.95
CA VAL A 410 11.78 2.45 29.90
C VAL A 410 10.63 1.89 30.74
N ASN A 411 9.69 2.75 31.16
CA ASN A 411 8.71 2.38 32.18
C ASN A 411 7.32 2.06 31.61
N ASP A 412 6.93 2.68 30.50
CA ASP A 412 5.55 2.65 30.03
C ASP A 412 5.38 1.91 28.70
N LEU A 413 6.32 2.05 27.76
CA LEU A 413 6.16 1.53 26.40
C LEU A 413 5.97 0.00 26.37
N GLN A 414 6.65 -0.73 27.25
CA GLN A 414 6.52 -2.20 27.38
C GLN A 414 5.10 -2.67 27.70
N ASN A 415 4.22 -1.81 28.24
CA ASN A 415 2.85 -2.19 28.57
C ASN A 415 2.08 -2.65 27.33
N TRP A 416 2.43 -2.19 26.14
CA TRP A 416 1.75 -2.57 24.89
C TRP A 416 2.22 -3.92 24.31
N GLY A 417 3.28 -4.54 24.84
CA GLY A 417 3.77 -5.85 24.36
C GLY A 417 4.30 -5.83 22.91
N LEU A 418 4.91 -4.71 22.50
CA LEU A 418 5.36 -4.46 21.12
C LEU A 418 6.44 -5.43 20.65
N GLU A 419 7.23 -5.97 21.58
CA GLU A 419 8.33 -6.89 21.30
C GLU A 419 7.90 -8.14 20.54
N LYS A 420 6.61 -8.50 20.62
CA LYS A 420 6.00 -9.62 19.89
C LYS A 420 5.83 -9.35 18.39
N ASN A 421 5.88 -8.10 17.98
CA ASN A 421 5.54 -7.64 16.63
C ASN A 421 6.72 -6.96 15.91
N ILE A 422 7.90 -6.89 16.54
CA ILE A 422 9.13 -6.45 15.89
C ILE A 422 9.50 -7.44 14.79
N PRO A 423 9.76 -6.98 13.54
CA PRO A 423 10.15 -7.85 12.43
C PRO A 423 11.43 -8.65 12.73
N ASP A 424 11.30 -9.95 12.97
CA ASP A 424 12.43 -10.83 13.32
C ASP A 424 13.26 -11.28 12.11
N TRP A 425 12.75 -11.11 10.89
CA TRP A 425 13.49 -11.35 9.64
C TRP A 425 14.37 -10.17 9.24
N ILE A 426 14.19 -8.99 9.85
CA ILE A 426 15.09 -7.85 9.66
C ILE A 426 16.22 -7.97 10.70
N PRO A 427 17.45 -8.38 10.32
CA PRO A 427 18.46 -8.78 11.30
C PRO A 427 18.89 -7.67 12.26
N ALA A 428 18.78 -6.41 11.84
CA ALA A 428 19.16 -5.25 12.65
C ALA A 428 18.08 -4.86 13.69
N LEU A 429 16.87 -5.40 13.57
CA LEU A 429 15.76 -5.21 14.53
C LEU A 429 15.56 -6.47 15.41
N ALA A 430 15.80 -7.65 14.84
CA ALA A 430 15.55 -8.93 15.47
C ALA A 430 16.22 -9.10 16.85
N GLY A 431 15.42 -9.48 17.85
CA GLY A 431 15.90 -9.84 19.19
C GLY A 431 16.53 -8.70 19.99
N ARG A 432 16.38 -7.44 19.55
CA ARG A 432 16.86 -6.28 20.29
C ARG A 432 15.90 -5.91 21.42
N ASP A 433 16.48 -5.44 22.52
CA ASP A 433 15.71 -4.86 23.62
C ASP A 433 14.99 -3.59 23.12
N LEU A 434 13.70 -3.48 23.44
CA LEU A 434 12.85 -2.36 23.07
C LEU A 434 13.43 -1.03 23.57
N ALA A 435 13.98 -1.02 24.78
CA ALA A 435 14.61 0.18 25.37
C ALA A 435 15.90 0.62 24.62
N SER A 436 16.42 -0.22 23.72
CA SER A 436 17.57 0.09 22.86
C SER A 436 17.18 0.53 21.44
N LEU A 437 15.89 0.50 21.12
CA LEU A 437 15.36 0.85 19.80
C LEU A 437 14.72 2.24 19.84
N SER A 438 14.81 2.91 18.71
CA SER A 438 14.15 4.18 18.46
C SER A 438 13.33 4.12 17.17
N ILE A 439 12.47 5.11 16.98
CA ILE A 439 11.77 5.31 15.70
C ILE A 439 12.75 5.47 14.52
N VAL A 440 13.94 6.05 14.76
CA VAL A 440 15.01 6.14 13.76
C VAL A 440 15.44 4.75 13.32
N ASP A 441 15.62 3.80 14.24
CA ASP A 441 15.99 2.43 13.89
C ASP A 441 14.90 1.74 13.07
N ALA A 442 13.63 1.96 13.37
CA ALA A 442 12.53 1.41 12.58
C ALA A 442 12.61 1.88 11.12
N TYR A 443 12.74 3.19 10.88
CA TYR A 443 12.87 3.72 9.52
C TYR A 443 14.17 3.29 8.84
N VAL A 444 15.32 3.44 9.51
CA VAL A 444 16.64 3.16 8.90
C VAL A 444 16.77 1.69 8.53
N GLU A 445 16.45 0.79 9.46
CA GLU A 445 16.70 -0.64 9.23
C GLU A 445 15.67 -1.24 8.28
N SER A 446 14.42 -0.76 8.25
CA SER A 446 13.47 -1.11 7.19
C SER A 446 13.89 -0.57 5.82
N ALA A 447 14.32 0.70 5.73
CA ALA A 447 14.74 1.30 4.47
C ALA A 447 15.98 0.61 3.87
N ARG A 448 16.94 0.21 4.71
CA ARG A 448 18.11 -0.55 4.27
C ARG A 448 17.78 -1.97 3.83
N PHE A 449 16.82 -2.62 4.50
CA PHE A 449 16.41 -3.97 4.16
C PHE A 449 15.59 -4.02 2.87
N TYR A 450 14.84 -2.96 2.57
CA TYR A 450 14.03 -2.80 1.35
C TYR A 450 14.52 -1.60 0.49
N PRO A 451 15.72 -1.69 -0.10
CA PRO A 451 16.37 -0.56 -0.77
C PRO A 451 15.66 -0.06 -2.04
N GLN A 452 14.77 -0.88 -2.62
CA GLN A 452 13.94 -0.52 -3.77
C GLN A 452 12.72 0.33 -3.39
N ASN A 453 12.34 0.32 -2.11
CA ASN A 453 11.16 1.02 -1.60
C ASN A 453 11.53 2.35 -0.99
N ARG A 454 10.54 3.23 -0.84
CA ARG A 454 10.71 4.64 -0.46
C ARG A 454 10.07 4.89 0.89
N PHE A 455 10.79 5.56 1.79
CA PHE A 455 10.35 5.81 3.16
C PHE A 455 10.43 7.29 3.46
N ALA A 456 9.44 7.83 4.18
CA ALA A 456 9.48 9.21 4.56
C ALA A 456 8.66 9.54 5.81
N THR A 457 8.97 10.70 6.38
CA THR A 457 8.18 11.34 7.44
C THR A 457 7.67 12.69 6.94
N LEU A 458 6.50 13.08 7.41
CA LEU A 458 5.84 14.35 7.16
C LEU A 458 5.36 14.92 8.49
N THR A 459 5.64 16.19 8.76
CA THR A 459 5.11 16.88 9.95
C THR A 459 5.19 18.39 9.78
N THR A 460 4.47 19.16 10.60
CA THR A 460 4.80 20.57 10.78
C THR A 460 5.93 20.72 11.80
N ALA A 461 6.63 21.84 11.77
CA ALA A 461 7.75 22.10 12.67
C ALA A 461 7.37 21.92 14.15
N TYR A 462 6.15 22.30 14.56
CA TYR A 462 5.77 22.34 15.96
C TYR A 462 4.60 21.45 16.36
N ASP A 463 4.02 20.68 15.43
CA ASP A 463 2.97 19.66 15.62
C ASP A 463 2.18 19.79 16.93
N GLY A 464 1.25 20.75 16.92
CA GLY A 464 0.53 21.24 18.07
C GLY A 464 -0.88 20.68 18.20
N ASN A 465 -1.45 20.83 19.39
CA ASN A 465 -2.81 20.49 19.86
C ASN A 465 -2.76 19.50 21.04
N PHE A 466 -3.83 19.47 21.83
CA PHE A 466 -4.04 18.53 22.95
C PHE A 466 -3.81 17.07 22.56
N GLY A 467 -4.33 16.64 21.41
CA GLY A 467 -4.12 15.29 20.87
C GLY A 467 -2.96 15.15 19.87
N GLY A 468 -2.16 16.21 19.70
CA GLY A 468 -1.01 16.23 18.79
C GLY A 468 0.28 15.71 19.43
N GLN A 469 1.37 15.68 18.67
CA GLN A 469 2.63 15.10 19.13
C GLN A 469 3.21 15.86 20.33
N THR A 470 3.16 17.18 20.32
CA THR A 470 3.62 18.00 21.45
C THR A 470 2.73 17.88 22.68
N GLY A 471 1.43 17.62 22.51
CA GLY A 471 0.51 17.31 23.61
C GLY A 471 0.94 16.05 24.35
N PHE A 472 1.14 14.94 23.63
CA PHE A 472 1.62 13.68 24.21
C PHE A 472 3.02 13.81 24.80
N TYR A 473 3.92 14.51 24.11
CA TYR A 473 5.26 14.75 24.64
C TYR A 473 5.20 15.53 25.96
N ASN A 474 4.30 16.51 26.08
CA ASN A 474 4.14 17.26 27.33
C ASN A 474 3.52 16.40 28.45
N ILE A 475 2.62 15.46 28.14
CA ILE A 475 2.13 14.47 29.12
C ILE A 475 3.32 13.65 29.65
N MET A 476 4.21 13.19 28.77
CA MET A 476 5.39 12.40 29.15
C MET A 476 6.38 13.22 29.99
N LEU A 477 6.62 14.49 29.66
CA LEU A 477 7.48 15.40 30.44
C LEU A 477 6.94 15.67 31.85
N ASN A 478 5.63 15.57 32.04
CA ASN A 478 4.94 15.86 33.30
C ASN A 478 4.44 14.60 34.02
N GLY A 479 5.21 13.51 33.96
CA GLY A 479 4.98 12.30 34.75
C GLY A 479 3.67 11.57 34.39
N GLY A 480 3.26 11.64 33.12
CA GLY A 480 2.06 10.97 32.64
C GLY A 480 0.75 11.69 32.97
N ASN A 481 0.78 12.96 33.42
CA ASN A 481 -0.42 13.75 33.73
C ASN A 481 -1.13 14.23 32.45
N PRO A 482 -2.34 13.73 32.12
CA PRO A 482 -3.02 14.11 30.87
C PRO A 482 -3.42 15.58 30.79
N ALA A 483 -3.54 16.28 31.94
CA ALA A 483 -3.84 17.71 31.95
C ALA A 483 -2.70 18.57 31.35
N ALA A 484 -1.47 18.05 31.30
CA ALA A 484 -0.34 18.76 30.70
C ALA A 484 -0.52 18.97 29.17
N ALA A 485 -1.29 18.12 28.49
CA ALA A 485 -1.61 18.35 27.09
C ALA A 485 -2.43 19.65 26.84
N LEU A 486 -3.05 20.24 27.88
CA LEU A 486 -3.73 21.52 27.76
C LEU A 486 -2.78 22.70 27.54
N SER A 487 -1.50 22.55 27.87
CA SER A 487 -0.42 23.50 27.59
C SER A 487 0.64 22.90 26.66
N TRP A 488 0.18 22.11 25.66
CA TRP A 488 1.04 21.42 24.69
C TRP A 488 2.14 22.31 24.07
N TRP A 489 1.89 23.61 23.94
CA TRP A 489 2.83 24.56 23.35
C TRP A 489 4.11 24.76 24.19
N ASP A 490 4.06 24.47 25.49
CA ASP A 490 5.23 24.51 26.38
C ASP A 490 6.33 23.55 25.89
N ALA A 491 5.93 22.46 25.23
CA ALA A 491 6.83 21.44 24.73
C ALA A 491 7.22 21.63 23.26
N SER A 492 6.57 22.54 22.52
CA SER A 492 6.73 22.66 21.06
C SER A 492 8.15 22.94 20.60
N CYS A 493 8.87 23.84 21.27
CA CYS A 493 10.25 24.16 20.87
C CYS A 493 11.21 22.99 21.12
N GLN A 494 11.12 22.35 22.30
CA GLN A 494 11.94 21.19 22.63
C GLN A 494 11.63 20.00 21.71
N TRP A 495 10.34 19.78 21.43
CA TRP A 495 9.90 18.73 20.52
C TRP A 495 10.40 18.95 19.09
N ASN A 496 10.32 20.18 18.57
CA ASN A 496 10.82 20.53 17.23
C ASN A 496 12.31 20.19 17.09
N GLU A 497 13.13 20.54 18.09
CA GLU A 497 14.56 20.24 18.10
C GLU A 497 14.81 18.73 18.01
N ALA A 498 14.12 17.94 18.85
CA ALA A 498 14.24 16.50 18.87
C ALA A 498 13.75 15.84 17.57
N MET A 499 12.59 16.26 17.06
CA MET A 499 12.02 15.77 15.80
C MET A 499 12.97 16.03 14.63
N ARG A 500 13.51 17.25 14.54
CA ARG A 500 14.45 17.64 13.50
C ARG A 500 15.73 16.80 13.57
N ALA A 501 16.28 16.60 14.78
CA ALA A 501 17.45 15.75 14.98
C ALA A 501 17.19 14.30 14.52
N GLN A 502 16.04 13.72 14.85
CA GLN A 502 15.66 12.37 14.43
C GLN A 502 15.53 12.25 12.90
N ASN A 503 14.89 13.21 12.23
CA ASN A 503 14.78 13.21 10.76
C ASN A 503 16.15 13.31 10.07
N LEU A 504 17.03 14.20 10.57
CA LEU A 504 18.40 14.33 10.08
C LEU A 504 19.21 13.05 10.29
N GLU A 505 19.11 12.43 11.47
CA GLU A 505 19.79 11.17 11.77
C GLU A 505 19.33 10.04 10.83
N THR A 506 18.01 9.88 10.66
CA THR A 506 17.44 8.87 9.76
C THR A 506 17.94 9.06 8.34
N PHE A 507 17.92 10.30 7.82
CA PHE A 507 18.44 10.61 6.50
C PHE A 507 19.94 10.33 6.37
N MET A 508 20.77 10.73 7.34
CA MET A 508 22.20 10.47 7.32
C MET A 508 22.51 8.96 7.32
N ARG A 509 21.69 8.15 7.99
CA ARG A 509 21.84 6.69 8.07
C ARG A 509 21.26 5.95 6.86
N SER A 510 20.26 6.51 6.17
CA SER A 510 19.64 5.90 4.97
C SER A 510 19.34 6.91 3.84
N PRO A 511 20.35 7.60 3.29
CA PRO A 511 20.13 8.70 2.33
C PRO A 511 19.65 8.22 0.96
N GLN A 512 19.71 6.92 0.67
CA GLN A 512 19.35 6.38 -0.64
C GLN A 512 17.83 6.41 -0.88
N ASN A 513 17.04 6.16 0.16
CA ASN A 513 15.60 5.95 0.05
C ASN A 513 14.79 6.39 1.28
N PHE A 514 15.35 7.29 2.11
CA PHE A 514 14.60 8.03 3.13
C PHE A 514 14.57 9.53 2.82
N ARG A 515 13.42 10.18 2.98
CA ARG A 515 13.27 11.65 2.93
C ARG A 515 12.38 12.14 4.06
N TYR A 516 12.37 13.43 4.32
CA TYR A 516 11.43 14.05 5.26
C TYR A 516 10.86 15.35 4.69
N TYR A 517 9.67 15.71 5.16
CA TYR A 517 9.02 16.99 4.90
C TYR A 517 8.64 17.66 6.23
N ILE A 518 9.22 18.83 6.50
CA ILE A 518 8.90 19.66 7.66
C ILE A 518 8.26 20.96 7.18
N GLY A 519 6.94 21.06 7.31
CA GLY A 519 6.14 22.25 7.01
C GLY A 519 6.12 23.27 8.15
N THR A 520 5.53 24.44 7.92
CA THR A 520 5.45 25.51 8.94
C THR A 520 4.35 25.25 9.98
N GLY A 521 4.49 25.92 11.13
CA GLY A 521 3.41 26.07 12.09
C GLY A 521 3.22 24.88 13.02
N SER A 522 2.02 24.80 13.57
CA SER A 522 1.63 23.86 14.64
C SER A 522 0.47 22.95 14.24
N ARG A 523 0.11 22.86 12.96
CA ARG A 523 -0.93 21.92 12.53
C ARG A 523 -0.53 20.49 12.87
N HIS A 524 -1.50 19.74 13.36
CA HIS A 524 -1.41 18.30 13.48
C HIS A 524 -2.08 17.64 12.27
N THR A 525 -1.33 16.81 11.56
CA THR A 525 -1.69 16.04 10.35
C THR A 525 -1.96 16.84 9.07
N PHE A 526 -1.71 16.21 7.92
CA PHE A 526 -1.90 16.76 6.58
C PHE A 526 -2.94 15.99 5.76
N TRP A 527 -3.15 14.69 5.99
CA TRP A 527 -3.97 13.85 5.11
C TRP A 527 -5.35 14.43 4.77
N GLY A 528 -6.07 14.93 5.77
CA GLY A 528 -7.39 15.56 5.60
C GLY A 528 -7.34 17.08 5.40
N TRP A 529 -6.17 17.69 5.28
CA TRP A 529 -6.03 19.14 5.16
C TRP A 529 -6.09 19.59 3.69
N PRO A 530 -6.95 20.55 3.31
CA PRO A 530 -7.01 21.02 1.92
C PRO A 530 -5.74 21.71 1.42
N GLY A 531 -4.87 22.21 2.31
CA GLY A 531 -3.63 22.90 1.89
C GLY A 531 -2.56 21.97 1.32
N VAL A 532 -2.77 20.64 1.29
CA VAL A 532 -1.85 19.71 0.64
C VAL A 532 -1.62 20.01 -0.84
N TYR A 533 -2.56 20.70 -1.50
CA TYR A 533 -2.52 21.00 -2.93
C TYR A 533 -1.86 22.34 -3.28
N ASP A 534 -1.85 23.32 -2.37
CA ASP A 534 -1.47 24.70 -2.72
C ASP A 534 -0.59 25.42 -1.68
N ASP A 535 -0.43 24.87 -0.47
CA ASP A 535 0.40 25.52 0.53
C ASP A 535 1.89 25.43 0.18
N THR A 536 2.52 26.59 0.22
CA THR A 536 3.97 26.78 0.02
C THR A 536 4.55 27.70 1.10
N THR A 537 3.81 27.91 2.19
CA THR A 537 4.21 28.79 3.29
C THR A 537 5.52 28.32 3.90
N GLY A 538 6.41 29.28 4.21
CA GLY A 538 7.77 28.96 4.65
C GLY A 538 8.68 28.44 3.54
N GLY A 539 8.31 28.57 2.27
CA GLY A 539 9.18 28.26 1.13
C GLY A 539 9.31 26.77 0.81
N VAL A 540 8.32 25.97 1.21
CA VAL A 540 8.24 24.53 0.90
C VAL A 540 7.50 24.32 -0.43
N PRO A 541 7.76 23.22 -1.18
CA PRO A 541 6.89 22.80 -2.28
C PRO A 541 5.52 22.36 -1.74
N THR A 542 4.52 22.29 -2.62
CA THR A 542 3.23 21.70 -2.27
C THR A 542 3.44 20.25 -1.84
N LEU A 543 2.60 19.75 -0.93
CA LEU A 543 2.73 18.39 -0.47
C LEU A 543 2.39 17.40 -1.60
N VAL A 544 1.38 17.71 -2.43
CA VAL A 544 1.00 16.89 -3.58
C VAL A 544 2.17 16.67 -4.54
N ASP A 545 2.89 17.72 -4.94
CA ASP A 545 4.04 17.60 -5.86
C ASP A 545 5.13 16.71 -5.23
N TRP A 546 5.41 16.90 -3.94
CA TRP A 546 6.42 16.11 -3.24
C TRP A 546 6.02 14.64 -3.07
N VAL A 547 4.74 14.34 -2.82
CA VAL A 547 4.20 12.98 -2.75
C VAL A 547 4.21 12.32 -4.13
N GLU A 548 3.82 13.01 -5.20
CA GLU A 548 3.88 12.46 -6.56
C GLU A 548 5.32 12.10 -6.96
N GLU A 549 6.29 12.95 -6.63
CA GLU A 549 7.71 12.66 -6.81
C GLU A 549 8.16 11.45 -5.96
N MET A 550 7.66 11.31 -4.73
CA MET A 550 7.87 10.11 -3.91
C MET A 550 7.29 8.86 -4.58
N LEU A 551 6.10 8.94 -5.17
CA LEU A 551 5.45 7.78 -5.80
C LEU A 551 6.27 7.28 -6.99
N VAL A 552 6.84 8.17 -7.81
CA VAL A 552 7.62 7.78 -9.01
C VAL A 552 9.12 7.66 -8.75
N GLY A 553 9.60 7.98 -7.54
CA GLY A 553 11.03 8.03 -7.24
C GLY A 553 11.76 9.12 -8.04
N GLY A 554 11.07 10.24 -8.29
CA GLY A 554 11.54 11.32 -9.13
C GLY A 554 12.57 12.24 -8.45
N PRO A 555 13.24 13.10 -9.23
CA PRO A 555 14.29 13.98 -8.73
C PRO A 555 13.80 15.07 -7.77
N GLY A 556 12.49 15.36 -7.74
CA GLY A 556 11.86 16.30 -6.81
C GLY A 556 11.64 15.72 -5.41
N TRP A 557 11.83 14.42 -5.22
CA TRP A 557 11.74 13.77 -3.91
C TRP A 557 13.01 14.03 -3.06
N VAL A 558 13.07 15.22 -2.49
CA VAL A 558 14.18 15.74 -1.69
C VAL A 558 13.76 15.96 -0.23
N ASN A 559 14.72 16.21 0.66
CA ASN A 559 14.38 16.65 2.02
C ASN A 559 13.82 18.07 1.96
N VAL A 560 12.70 18.30 2.63
CA VAL A 560 12.03 19.60 2.71
C VAL A 560 12.03 20.06 4.16
N GLU A 561 12.45 21.30 4.36
CA GLU A 561 12.41 21.99 5.65
C GLU A 561 12.01 23.43 5.40
N CYS A 562 10.98 23.91 6.11
CA CYS A 562 10.57 25.30 6.08
C CYS A 562 11.72 26.26 6.41
N ALA A 563 11.74 27.42 5.75
CA ALA A 563 12.61 28.54 6.12
C ALA A 563 11.99 29.34 7.27
N ASP A 564 10.69 29.64 7.18
CA ASP A 564 9.94 30.43 8.17
C ASP A 564 9.02 29.54 9.02
N CYS A 565 9.61 28.53 9.68
CA CYS A 565 8.88 27.47 10.39
C CYS A 565 7.89 27.95 11.46
N GLY A 566 8.12 29.12 12.06
CA GLY A 566 7.24 29.71 13.09
C GLY A 566 5.91 30.26 12.57
N THR A 567 5.74 30.35 11.25
CA THR A 567 4.53 30.91 10.63
C THR A 567 3.35 29.96 10.83
N THR A 568 2.24 30.45 11.39
CA THR A 568 1.03 29.64 11.64
C THR A 568 -0.14 30.10 10.79
N PHE A 569 -1.02 29.16 10.43
CA PHE A 569 -2.28 29.47 9.76
C PHE A 569 -3.39 29.83 10.76
N PRO A 570 -4.48 30.48 10.30
CA PRO A 570 -5.64 30.73 11.15
C PRO A 570 -6.26 29.45 11.74
N SER A 571 -6.22 28.35 10.99
CA SER A 571 -6.73 27.03 11.41
C SER A 571 -5.74 26.22 12.25
N ASP A 572 -4.52 26.72 12.44
CA ASP A 572 -3.54 25.99 13.23
C ASP A 572 -3.88 26.07 14.72
N PRO A 573 -3.63 24.99 15.50
CA PRO A 573 -3.74 25.00 16.94
C PRO A 573 -2.88 26.12 17.56
N LYS A 574 -3.48 26.90 18.47
CA LYS A 574 -2.85 28.00 19.21
C LYS A 574 -3.30 28.00 20.67
N PRO A 575 -2.54 28.63 21.58
CA PRO A 575 -3.00 28.91 22.94
C PRO A 575 -4.30 29.73 22.95
N PRO A 576 -5.14 29.60 23.99
CA PRO A 576 -6.42 30.31 24.06
C PRO A 576 -6.28 31.83 24.21
N ALA A 577 -5.12 32.31 24.65
CA ALA A 577 -4.79 33.72 24.77
C ALA A 577 -3.40 33.97 24.18
N LEU A 578 -3.22 35.14 23.54
CA LEU A 578 -1.95 35.55 22.95
C LEU A 578 -1.54 36.93 23.48
N PRO A 579 -0.23 37.20 23.69
CA PRO A 579 0.87 36.25 23.54
C PRO A 579 0.90 35.23 24.69
N ASP A 580 1.37 34.02 24.39
CA ASP A 580 1.66 32.97 25.38
C ASP A 580 2.86 32.17 24.86
N PRO A 581 4.07 32.38 25.40
CA PRO A 581 5.29 31.79 24.87
C PRO A 581 5.16 30.27 24.66
N PRO A 582 5.60 29.73 23.51
CA PRO A 582 6.42 30.39 22.49
C PRO A 582 5.63 31.22 21.45
N PHE A 583 4.31 31.36 21.58
CA PHE A 583 3.51 32.14 20.64
C PHE A 583 3.59 33.65 20.91
N ASP A 584 3.88 34.42 19.87
CA ASP A 584 3.89 35.88 19.90
C ASP A 584 2.47 36.47 19.81
N ALA A 585 2.37 37.80 19.81
CA ALA A 585 1.08 38.49 19.72
C ALA A 585 0.36 38.31 18.36
N SER A 586 1.08 37.90 17.32
CA SER A 586 0.53 37.56 16.00
C SER A 586 0.10 36.09 15.92
N GLY A 587 0.42 35.29 16.94
CA GLY A 587 0.20 33.85 16.98
C GLY A 587 1.24 33.05 16.21
N ASN A 588 2.38 33.65 15.88
CA ASN A 588 3.53 32.92 15.32
C ASN A 588 4.37 32.33 16.44
N ILE A 589 5.05 31.22 16.16
CA ILE A 589 5.87 30.51 17.13
C ILE A 589 7.29 31.05 17.06
N VAL A 590 7.80 31.50 18.21
CA VAL A 590 9.14 32.07 18.37
C VAL A 590 9.87 31.28 19.43
N CYS A 591 10.67 30.30 18.98
CA CYS A 591 11.57 29.57 19.85
C CYS A 591 12.88 30.33 20.02
N ALA A 592 13.50 30.22 21.20
CA ALA A 592 14.84 30.74 21.40
C ALA A 592 15.82 30.04 20.43
N PRO A 593 16.82 30.76 19.90
CA PRO A 593 17.86 30.11 19.11
C PRO A 593 18.58 29.06 19.96
N VAL A 594 18.82 27.88 19.39
CA VAL A 594 19.60 26.81 20.02
C VAL A 594 21.03 27.32 20.19
N GLU A 595 21.54 27.36 21.43
CA GLU A 595 22.93 27.76 21.74
C GLU A 595 23.96 26.73 21.28
#